data_AF-A0A7W6FSZ2-F1
#
_entry.id   AF-A0A7W6FSZ2-F1
#
_cell.length_a   1.000
_cell.length_b   1.000
_cell.length_c   1.000
_cell.angle_alpha   90.00
_cell.angle_beta   90.00
_cell.angle_gamma   90.00
#
_symmetry.space_group_name_H-M   'P 1'
#
loop_
_entity.id
_entity.type
_entity.pdbx_description
1 polymer ?
#
loop_
_entity_poly.entity_id
_entity_poly.type
_entity_poly.pdbx_seq_one_letter_code
_entity_poly.pdbx_strand_id
1 'polypeptide(L)'
;MKIGTFKLDEKTNEITGSIYTRALHLPFIILRAVELRADEMQSDRAPVFEIFEPSPAGVDIQIGAVWHRKMRNSEDTFLSGMIDDPSFAEPLPIALFGDELKGFDVQWRREREQQPAYRNGMGGNAGGYAQRRGSQQQSSGGFRGGSTAGANGEYTGGMTRSLDDEVPF
;
A
#
# COMPACT_ATOMS: atom_id res chain seq x y z
N MET A 1 7.03 -13.65 -7.52
CA MET A 1 6.82 -14.56 -8.67
C MET A 1 7.46 -13.92 -9.89
N LYS A 2 8.36 -14.62 -10.61
CA LYS A 2 8.97 -14.09 -11.85
C LYS A 2 7.96 -14.09 -12.99
N ILE A 3 7.82 -12.96 -13.67
CA ILE A 3 6.82 -12.75 -14.74
C ILE A 3 7.42 -12.20 -16.02
N GLY A 4 8.70 -11.85 -16.01
CA GLY A 4 9.31 -11.20 -17.15
C GLY A 4 10.81 -11.05 -17.00
N THR A 5 11.42 -10.57 -18.06
CA THR A 5 12.85 -10.23 -18.11
C THR A 5 13.06 -9.03 -19.01
N PHE A 6 14.01 -8.18 -18.63
CA PHE A 6 14.48 -7.05 -19.43
C PHE A 6 15.98 -7.16 -19.70
N LYS A 7 16.45 -6.65 -20.84
CA LYS A 7 17.86 -6.59 -21.22
C LYS A 7 18.13 -5.31 -22.00
N LEU A 8 19.37 -4.82 -21.92
CA LEU A 8 19.82 -3.73 -22.78
C LEU A 8 19.84 -4.20 -24.25
N ASP A 9 19.15 -3.47 -25.11
CA ASP A 9 19.31 -3.56 -26.55
C ASP A 9 20.42 -2.60 -26.97
N GLU A 10 21.59 -3.14 -27.33
CA GLU A 10 22.77 -2.36 -27.69
C GLU A 10 22.57 -1.50 -28.96
N LYS A 11 21.58 -1.81 -29.80
CA LYS A 11 21.34 -1.05 -31.05
C LYS A 11 20.56 0.23 -30.80
N THR A 12 19.55 0.16 -29.94
CA THR A 12 18.70 1.30 -29.59
C THR A 12 19.17 1.99 -28.32
N ASN A 13 20.07 1.35 -27.56
CA ASN A 13 20.50 1.76 -26.23
C ASN A 13 19.31 1.91 -25.25
N GLU A 14 18.28 1.09 -25.44
CA GLU A 14 17.10 1.03 -24.58
C GLU A 14 17.04 -0.32 -23.86
N ILE A 15 16.44 -0.36 -22.68
CA ILE A 15 16.23 -1.62 -21.96
C ILE A 15 14.88 -2.18 -22.40
N THR A 16 14.87 -3.34 -23.06
CA THR A 16 13.65 -3.94 -23.59
C THR A 16 13.39 -5.32 -23.01
N GLY A 17 12.13 -5.73 -22.99
CA GLY A 17 11.75 -6.98 -22.36
C GLY A 17 10.30 -7.36 -22.58
N SER A 18 9.85 -8.31 -21.78
CA SER A 18 8.50 -8.83 -21.84
C SER A 18 7.97 -9.16 -20.45
N ILE A 19 6.65 -9.04 -20.28
CA ILE A 19 5.93 -9.36 -19.04
C ILE A 19 4.72 -10.22 -19.39
N TYR A 20 4.61 -11.35 -18.70
CA TYR A 20 3.55 -12.33 -18.87
C TYR A 20 2.93 -12.71 -17.53
N THR A 21 1.63 -12.55 -17.43
CA THR A 21 0.79 -13.12 -16.37
C THR A 21 -0.42 -13.78 -17.01
N ARG A 22 -1.31 -14.37 -16.21
CA ARG A 22 -2.54 -14.98 -16.75
C ARG A 22 -3.46 -13.95 -17.43
N ALA A 23 -3.47 -12.70 -16.97
CA ALA A 23 -4.35 -11.64 -17.47
C ALA A 23 -3.61 -10.58 -18.28
N LEU A 24 -2.28 -10.61 -18.29
CA LEU A 24 -1.44 -9.62 -18.95
C LEU A 24 -0.45 -10.31 -19.88
N HIS A 25 -0.38 -9.88 -21.13
CA HIS A 25 0.56 -10.41 -22.11
C HIS A 25 1.19 -9.25 -22.88
N LEU A 26 2.29 -8.73 -22.35
CA LEU A 26 3.07 -7.64 -22.94
C LEU A 26 4.36 -8.22 -23.51
N PRO A 27 4.37 -8.62 -24.79
CA PRO A 27 5.50 -9.32 -25.39
C PRO A 27 6.68 -8.40 -25.67
N PHE A 28 6.45 -7.08 -25.71
CA PHE A 28 7.48 -6.10 -25.98
C PHE A 28 7.22 -4.84 -25.15
N ILE A 29 8.12 -4.56 -24.22
CA ILE A 29 8.09 -3.40 -23.33
C ILE A 29 9.45 -2.72 -23.35
N ILE A 30 9.43 -1.40 -23.32
CA ILE A 30 10.61 -0.54 -23.31
C ILE A 30 10.68 0.17 -21.96
N LEU A 31 11.83 0.09 -21.30
CA LEU A 31 12.18 0.94 -20.17
C LEU A 31 13.08 2.06 -20.68
N ARG A 32 12.57 3.28 -20.69
CA ARG A 32 13.29 4.46 -21.14
C ARG A 32 13.75 5.27 -19.93
N ALA A 33 15.04 5.60 -19.89
CA ALA A 33 15.59 6.40 -18.79
C ALA A 33 14.94 7.79 -18.78
N VAL A 34 14.58 8.27 -17.59
CA VAL A 34 14.02 9.61 -17.44
C VAL A 34 15.17 10.61 -17.46
N GLU A 35 15.17 11.49 -18.46
CA GLU A 35 16.10 12.61 -18.52
C GLU A 35 15.66 13.70 -17.55
N LEU A 36 16.01 13.54 -16.28
CA LEU A 36 15.78 14.57 -15.27
C LEU A 36 16.82 15.68 -15.38
N ARG A 37 16.41 16.90 -15.07
CA ARG A 37 17.38 17.99 -14.84
C ARG A 37 18.18 17.69 -13.57
N ALA A 38 19.42 18.19 -13.50
CA ALA A 38 20.35 17.87 -12.41
C ALA A 38 19.81 18.20 -11.00
N ASP A 39 18.92 19.18 -10.88
CA ASP A 39 18.20 19.56 -9.67
C ASP A 39 17.07 18.59 -9.28
N GLU A 40 16.40 17.99 -10.26
CA GLU A 40 15.34 16.99 -10.05
C GLU A 40 15.91 15.59 -9.80
N MET A 41 17.09 15.31 -10.35
CA MET A 41 17.81 14.04 -10.21
C MET A 41 18.22 13.71 -8.77
N GLN A 42 18.30 14.73 -7.89
CA GLN A 42 18.60 14.56 -6.46
C GLN A 42 17.36 14.20 -5.61
N SER A 43 16.16 14.20 -6.19
CA SER A 43 14.96 13.80 -5.46
C SER A 43 14.80 12.29 -5.48
N ASP A 44 14.88 11.64 -4.30
CA ASP A 44 14.57 10.20 -4.09
C ASP A 44 13.16 9.78 -4.55
N ARG A 45 12.34 10.73 -5.01
CA ARG A 45 10.98 10.53 -5.50
C ARG A 45 10.88 10.45 -7.02
N ALA A 46 11.90 10.87 -7.75
CA ALA A 46 11.84 10.93 -9.21
C ALA A 46 12.00 9.51 -9.81
N PRO A 47 11.19 9.16 -10.82
CA PRO A 47 11.35 7.89 -11.52
C PRO A 47 12.68 7.85 -12.27
N VAL A 48 13.23 6.65 -12.39
CA VAL A 48 14.50 6.39 -13.07
C VAL A 48 14.26 5.93 -14.49
N PHE A 49 13.24 5.08 -14.67
CA PHE A 49 12.75 4.68 -15.99
C PHE A 49 11.24 4.80 -16.06
N GLU A 50 10.76 5.16 -17.24
CA GLU A 50 9.36 5.05 -17.64
C GLU A 50 9.17 3.76 -18.45
N ILE A 51 8.00 3.14 -18.27
CA ILE A 51 7.63 1.88 -18.91
C ILE A 51 6.71 2.20 -20.09
N PHE A 52 7.08 1.75 -21.28
CA PHE A 52 6.31 1.94 -22.50
C PHE A 52 5.90 0.61 -23.14
N GLU A 53 4.67 0.55 -23.63
CA GLU A 53 4.19 -0.47 -24.56
C GLU A 53 4.09 0.12 -25.97
N PRO A 54 4.81 -0.43 -26.96
CA PRO A 54 4.67 -0.01 -28.35
C PRO A 54 3.33 -0.47 -28.93
N SER A 55 2.56 0.48 -29.46
CA SER A 55 1.31 0.18 -30.14
C SER A 55 1.52 -0.20 -31.61
N PRO A 56 0.59 -0.95 -32.24
CA PRO A 56 0.63 -1.23 -33.68
C PRO A 56 0.60 0.02 -34.57
N ALA A 57 0.16 1.16 -34.03
CA ALA A 57 0.17 2.45 -34.72
C ALA A 57 1.55 3.14 -34.72
N GLY A 58 2.56 2.51 -34.10
CA GLY A 58 3.92 3.08 -33.98
C GLY A 58 4.04 4.15 -32.90
N VAL A 59 3.09 4.23 -31.98
CA VAL A 59 3.13 5.14 -30.83
C VAL A 59 3.44 4.34 -29.58
N ASP A 60 4.45 4.77 -28.83
CA ASP A 60 4.76 4.22 -27.51
C ASP A 60 3.80 4.78 -26.47
N ILE A 61 3.08 3.91 -25.78
CA ILE A 61 2.13 4.26 -24.73
C ILE A 61 2.83 4.09 -23.39
N GLN A 62 2.93 5.16 -22.60
CA GLN A 62 3.45 5.07 -21.24
C GLN A 62 2.44 4.34 -20.35
N ILE A 63 2.87 3.24 -19.74
CA ILE A 63 2.03 2.39 -18.89
C ILE A 63 2.59 2.26 -17.47
N GLY A 64 3.61 3.05 -17.10
CA GLY A 64 4.16 2.99 -15.75
C GLY A 64 5.53 3.62 -15.60
N ALA A 65 6.11 3.40 -14.42
CA ALA A 65 7.46 3.87 -14.09
C ALA A 65 8.10 3.00 -12.99
N VAL A 66 9.42 3.09 -12.87
CA VAL A 66 10.23 2.42 -11.84
C VAL A 66 11.20 3.40 -11.16
N TRP A 67 11.47 3.13 -9.89
CA TRP A 67 12.32 3.92 -8.99
C TRP A 67 13.38 3.03 -8.35
N HIS A 68 14.54 3.60 -8.02
CA HIS A 68 15.51 2.93 -7.16
C HIS A 68 14.93 2.74 -5.75
N ARG A 69 15.08 1.54 -5.20
CA ARG A 69 14.75 1.21 -3.82
C ARG A 69 15.89 0.41 -3.21
N LYS A 70 16.18 0.68 -1.93
CA LYS A 70 17.10 -0.12 -1.12
C LYS A 70 16.37 -1.34 -0.56
N MET A 71 17.04 -2.49 -0.55
CA MET A 71 16.55 -3.64 0.19
C MET A 71 16.55 -3.35 1.70
N ARG A 72 15.60 -3.93 2.43
CA ARG A 72 15.48 -3.69 3.88
C ARG A 72 16.60 -4.32 4.70
N ASN A 73 17.15 -5.42 4.21
CA ASN A 73 18.11 -6.27 4.94
C ASN A 73 19.44 -6.46 4.17
N SER A 74 19.63 -5.74 3.07
CA SER A 74 20.87 -5.75 2.29
C SER A 74 21.19 -4.30 1.88
N GLU A 75 22.46 -4.02 1.63
CA GLU A 75 22.88 -2.76 0.99
C GLU A 75 22.53 -2.71 -0.50
N ASP A 76 22.08 -3.84 -1.06
CA ASP A 76 21.68 -3.94 -2.46
C ASP A 76 20.46 -3.06 -2.78
N THR A 77 20.49 -2.49 -3.98
CA THR A 77 19.37 -1.76 -4.57
C THR A 77 18.64 -2.61 -5.61
N PHE A 78 17.35 -2.37 -5.76
CA PHE A 78 16.52 -2.93 -6.82
C PHE A 78 15.62 -1.83 -7.40
N LEU A 79 15.07 -2.07 -8.57
CA LEU A 79 14.09 -1.15 -9.16
C LEU A 79 12.70 -1.60 -8.73
N SER A 80 11.93 -0.71 -8.12
CA SER A 80 10.53 -0.94 -7.76
C SER A 80 9.67 -0.08 -8.66
N GLY A 81 8.60 -0.62 -9.23
CA GLY A 81 7.72 0.13 -10.11
C GLY A 81 6.27 -0.28 -10.02
N MET A 82 5.47 0.38 -10.84
CA MET A 82 4.05 0.11 -11.02
C MET A 82 3.75 0.10 -12.52
N ILE A 83 2.91 -0.83 -12.96
CA ILE A 83 2.26 -0.78 -14.27
C ILE A 83 0.82 -0.37 -14.05
N ASP A 84 0.41 0.72 -14.67
CA ASP A 84 -0.93 1.28 -14.60
C ASP A 84 -1.52 1.32 -16.01
N ASP A 85 -2.38 0.35 -16.29
CA ASP A 85 -3.09 0.24 -17.56
C ASP A 85 -4.60 0.16 -17.29
N PRO A 86 -5.45 0.85 -18.05
CA PRO A 86 -6.90 0.86 -17.83
C PRO A 86 -7.59 -0.52 -17.86
N SER A 87 -6.94 -1.56 -18.39
CA SER A 87 -7.46 -2.93 -18.35
C SER A 87 -7.39 -3.57 -16.95
N PHE A 88 -6.63 -2.99 -16.02
CA PHE A 88 -6.54 -3.48 -14.65
C PHE A 88 -7.50 -2.74 -13.72
N ALA A 89 -8.02 -3.48 -12.73
CA ALA A 89 -8.79 -2.89 -11.65
C ALA A 89 -7.91 -2.09 -10.67
N GLU A 90 -6.64 -2.46 -10.56
CA GLU A 90 -5.65 -1.81 -9.71
C GLU A 90 -4.28 -1.83 -10.40
N PRO A 91 -3.43 -0.80 -10.20
CA PRO A 91 -2.07 -0.80 -10.72
C PRO A 91 -1.27 -2.01 -10.22
N LEU A 92 -0.48 -2.62 -11.11
CA LEU A 92 0.31 -3.82 -10.84
C LEU A 92 1.70 -3.45 -10.28
N PRO A 93 1.99 -3.70 -8.99
CA PRO A 93 3.32 -3.48 -8.44
C PRO A 93 4.32 -4.51 -8.95
N ILE A 94 5.45 -4.03 -9.45
CA ILE A 94 6.56 -4.85 -9.94
C ILE A 94 7.88 -4.50 -9.25
N ALA A 95 8.80 -5.45 -9.22
CA ALA A 95 10.16 -5.29 -8.76
C ALA A 95 11.11 -5.95 -9.76
N LEU A 96 12.15 -5.23 -10.17
CA LEU A 96 13.16 -5.67 -11.11
C LEU A 96 14.48 -5.86 -10.37
N PHE A 97 15.06 -7.05 -10.52
CA PHE A 97 16.32 -7.43 -9.89
C PHE A 97 17.35 -7.76 -10.95
N GLY A 98 18.54 -7.17 -10.85
CA GLY A 98 19.60 -7.31 -11.85
C GLY A 98 20.22 -5.97 -12.17
N ASP A 99 20.88 -5.90 -13.32
CA ASP A 99 21.56 -4.72 -13.83
C ASP A 99 21.47 -4.68 -15.36
N GLU A 100 21.84 -3.56 -15.97
CA GLU A 100 21.75 -3.37 -17.44
C GLU A 100 22.64 -4.35 -18.22
N LEU A 101 23.73 -4.82 -17.61
CA LEU A 101 24.71 -5.72 -18.24
C LEU A 101 24.20 -7.16 -18.31
N LYS A 102 23.58 -7.66 -17.23
CA LYS A 102 23.07 -9.03 -17.11
C LYS A 102 21.59 -9.14 -17.48
N GLY A 103 20.89 -8.01 -17.47
CA GLY A 103 19.44 -7.92 -17.56
C GLY A 103 18.77 -7.96 -16.19
N PHE A 104 17.48 -7.62 -16.19
CA PHE A 104 16.64 -7.61 -15.01
C PHE A 104 15.62 -8.74 -15.06
N ASP A 105 15.46 -9.43 -13.94
CA ASP A 105 14.34 -10.33 -13.68
C ASP A 105 13.18 -9.55 -13.07
N VAL A 106 12.01 -9.63 -13.70
CA VAL A 106 10.80 -8.95 -13.24
C VAL A 106 10.04 -9.88 -12.33
N GLN A 107 9.72 -9.39 -11.14
CA GLN A 107 8.85 -10.07 -10.20
C GLN A 107 7.67 -9.19 -9.82
N TRP A 108 6.57 -9.84 -9.49
CA TRP A 108 5.45 -9.19 -8.82
C TRP A 108 5.08 -9.97 -7.56
N ARG A 109 4.32 -9.28 -6.70
CA ARG A 109 3.64 -9.85 -5.56
C ARG A 109 2.23 -9.28 -5.54
N ARG A 110 1.25 -10.11 -5.19
CA ARG A 110 -0.04 -9.57 -4.72
C ARG A 110 0.18 -9.04 -3.32
N GLU A 111 -0.34 -7.86 -3.02
CA GLU A 111 -0.58 -7.52 -1.63
C GLU A 111 -1.54 -8.58 -1.11
N ARG A 112 -1.06 -9.40 -0.16
CA ARG A 112 -2.02 -10.18 0.61
C ARG A 112 -2.78 -9.12 1.38
N GLU A 113 -4.09 -9.00 1.11
CA GLU A 113 -4.99 -8.31 2.02
C GLU A 113 -4.52 -8.66 3.42
N GLN A 114 -4.08 -7.66 4.18
CA GLN A 114 -3.84 -7.88 5.59
C GLN A 114 -5.19 -8.35 6.08
N GLN A 115 -5.33 -9.65 6.33
CA GLN A 115 -6.49 -10.17 7.03
C GLN A 115 -6.65 -9.24 8.21
N PRO A 116 -7.79 -8.53 8.35
CA PRO A 116 -7.99 -7.68 9.50
C PRO A 116 -7.70 -8.58 10.67
N ALA A 117 -6.65 -8.24 11.44
CA ALA A 117 -6.32 -8.96 12.63
C ALA A 117 -7.60 -8.96 13.45
N TYR A 118 -8.28 -10.10 13.51
CA TYR A 118 -9.35 -10.32 14.46
C TYR A 118 -8.69 -10.13 15.81
N ARG A 119 -8.79 -8.89 16.29
CA ARG A 119 -8.30 -8.43 17.57
C ARG A 119 -9.03 -9.27 18.60
N ASN A 120 -8.33 -10.29 19.11
CA ASN A 120 -8.74 -11.05 20.28
C ASN A 120 -9.25 -10.09 21.35
N GLY A 121 -10.51 -10.27 21.73
CA GLY A 121 -11.18 -9.50 22.77
C GLY A 121 -12.27 -10.33 23.43
N MET A 122 -11.84 -11.21 24.35
CA MET A 122 -12.53 -11.61 25.58
C MET A 122 -14.01 -12.02 25.55
N GLY A 123 -14.23 -13.28 25.91
CA GLY A 123 -15.15 -13.62 27.00
C GLY A 123 -16.59 -13.95 26.62
N GLY A 124 -16.87 -15.25 26.49
CA GLY A 124 -18.23 -15.76 26.33
C GLY A 124 -18.43 -17.12 26.96
N ASN A 125 -18.04 -17.29 28.23
CA ASN A 125 -18.52 -18.42 29.04
C ASN A 125 -19.98 -18.13 29.43
N ALA A 126 -20.93 -18.60 28.64
CA ALA A 126 -22.35 -18.53 28.97
C ALA A 126 -22.87 -19.93 29.34
N GLY A 127 -22.49 -20.39 30.53
CA GLY A 127 -23.14 -21.48 31.23
C GLY A 127 -24.00 -20.96 32.39
N GLY A 128 -25.31 -21.27 32.37
CA GLY A 128 -26.06 -21.65 33.57
C GLY A 128 -26.73 -20.59 34.47
N TYR A 129 -28.07 -20.62 34.44
CA TYR A 129 -29.03 -20.43 35.56
C TYR A 129 -29.28 -19.06 36.23
N ALA A 130 -30.40 -18.46 35.81
CA ALA A 130 -31.60 -18.13 36.62
C ALA A 130 -31.48 -17.23 37.88
N GLN A 131 -32.14 -16.06 37.87
CA GLN A 131 -33.47 -15.83 38.48
C GLN A 131 -33.86 -14.33 38.59
N ARG A 132 -35.09 -14.05 38.15
CA ARG A 132 -36.12 -13.17 38.73
C ARG A 132 -36.05 -11.63 38.58
N ARG A 133 -37.17 -11.18 37.97
CA ARG A 133 -38.10 -10.10 38.36
C ARG A 133 -37.73 -8.64 38.03
N GLY A 134 -38.55 -8.08 37.13
CA GLY A 134 -39.35 -6.91 37.50
C GLY A 134 -39.24 -5.71 36.58
N SER A 135 -40.29 -5.52 35.79
CA SER A 135 -40.95 -4.24 35.45
C SER A 135 -40.20 -3.11 34.72
N GLN A 136 -40.91 -2.59 33.70
CA GLN A 136 -40.87 -1.22 33.17
C GLN A 136 -39.61 -0.84 32.40
N GLN A 137 -39.62 -0.05 31.33
CA GLN A 137 -40.63 0.59 30.49
C GLN A 137 -39.79 1.30 29.40
N GLN A 138 -40.22 1.27 28.15
CA GLN A 138 -39.88 2.21 27.07
C GLN A 138 -38.39 2.63 26.91
N SER A 139 -37.78 2.22 25.81
CA SER A 139 -37.49 3.13 24.68
C SER A 139 -36.46 2.52 23.75
N SER A 140 -36.85 2.44 22.49
CA SER A 140 -35.97 2.41 21.33
C SER A 140 -34.98 3.60 21.38
N GLY A 141 -33.74 3.35 20.95
CA GLY A 141 -32.86 4.39 20.39
C GLY A 141 -31.74 4.95 21.29
N GLY A 142 -30.50 4.58 20.95
CA GLY A 142 -29.36 5.51 20.88
C GLY A 142 -28.62 5.83 22.18
N PHE A 143 -27.30 5.64 22.15
CA PHE A 143 -26.33 6.10 23.15
C PHE A 143 -26.61 7.55 23.60
N ARG A 144 -26.99 7.75 24.88
CA ARG A 144 -27.04 9.07 25.52
C ARG A 144 -25.80 9.25 26.40
N GLY A 145 -24.67 9.55 25.76
CA GLY A 145 -23.51 10.13 26.42
C GLY A 145 -23.33 11.54 25.87
N GLY A 146 -23.87 12.56 26.56
CA GLY A 146 -23.64 13.95 26.19
C GLY A 146 -22.14 14.25 26.33
N SER A 147 -21.55 14.88 25.32
CA SER A 147 -20.15 15.30 25.33
C SER A 147 -19.87 16.17 26.55
N THR A 148 -18.80 15.87 27.28
CA THR A 148 -18.29 16.72 28.38
C THR A 148 -17.49 17.93 27.86
N ALA A 149 -17.54 18.17 26.55
CA ALA A 149 -16.85 19.23 25.84
C ALA A 149 -17.88 20.21 25.26
N GLY A 150 -17.72 21.49 25.55
CA GLY A 150 -18.46 22.60 24.94
C GLY A 150 -18.10 22.79 23.46
N ALA A 151 -18.88 23.61 22.77
CA ALA A 151 -18.76 23.83 21.32
C ALA A 151 -17.41 24.41 20.86
N ASN A 152 -16.61 24.91 21.79
CA ASN A 152 -15.30 25.51 21.67
C ASN A 152 -14.20 24.66 22.33
N GLY A 153 -14.49 23.40 22.68
CA GLY A 153 -13.52 22.45 23.26
C GLY A 153 -13.25 22.63 24.75
N GLU A 154 -14.00 23.50 25.44
CA GLU A 154 -13.86 23.69 26.88
C GLU A 154 -14.55 22.56 27.66
N TYR A 155 -13.93 22.10 28.74
CA TYR A 155 -14.49 21.04 29.58
C TYR A 155 -15.57 21.61 30.50
N THR A 156 -16.81 21.13 30.36
CA THR A 156 -17.98 21.66 31.10
C THR A 156 -18.47 20.72 32.22
N GLY A 157 -17.73 19.66 32.52
CA GLY A 157 -18.09 18.65 33.53
C GLY A 157 -17.66 19.04 34.95
N GLY A 158 -18.39 19.95 35.59
CA GLY A 158 -18.18 20.31 36.98
C GLY A 158 -19.22 19.71 37.92
N MET A 159 -18.83 18.70 38.72
CA MET A 159 -19.38 18.55 40.07
C MET A 159 -18.27 18.06 41.00
N THR A 160 -17.87 18.96 41.89
CA THR A 160 -16.95 18.78 43.02
C THR A 160 -17.21 17.47 43.76
N ARG A 161 -16.25 16.54 43.68
CA ARG A 161 -16.04 15.53 44.72
C ARG A 161 -14.67 15.80 45.33
N SER A 162 -14.70 16.17 46.60
CA SER A 162 -13.55 16.25 47.50
C SER A 162 -12.66 15.02 47.31
N LEU A 163 -11.40 15.26 46.93
CA LEU A 163 -10.36 14.24 46.88
C LEU A 163 -9.81 14.07 48.30
N ASP A 164 -10.47 13.24 49.09
CA ASP A 164 -9.84 12.53 50.19
C ASP A 164 -9.76 11.05 49.77
N ASP A 165 -8.54 10.52 49.71
CA ASP A 165 -8.15 9.21 50.26
C ASP A 165 -6.82 8.74 49.66
N GLU A 166 -5.77 9.00 50.46
CA GLU A 166 -4.69 8.10 50.86
C GLU A 166 -3.89 7.31 49.78
N VAL A 167 -2.62 7.70 49.63
CA VAL A 167 -1.59 6.95 48.90
C VAL A 167 -0.93 5.97 49.88
N PRO A 168 -0.99 4.64 49.69
CA PRO A 168 -0.26 3.71 50.54
C PRO A 168 1.24 3.72 50.17
N PHE A 169 2.10 3.82 51.18
CA PHE A 169 3.54 3.58 51.09
C PHE A 169 3.85 2.08 51.05
#